data_AF-A0A0L0F2D1-F1
#
_entry.id   AF-A0A0L0F2D1-F1
#
_cell.length_a   1.000
_cell.length_b   1.000
_cell.length_c   1.000
_cell.angle_alpha   90.00
_cell.angle_beta   90.00
_cell.angle_gamma   90.00
#
_symmetry.space_group_name_H-M   'P 1'
#
loop_
_entity.id
_entity.type
_entity.pdbx_description
1 polymer ?
#
loop_
_entity_poly.entity_id
_entity_poly.type
_entity_poly.pdbx_seq_one_letter_code
_entity_poly.pdbx_strand_id
1 'polypeptide(L)' 'RTRAGKCFRLYSEAIFTGLLPPVTVPEIQRMNLSTVILYIKCCGVSDVVGFELLDPPTTLATREAMRDLIVF' A
#
# COMPACT_ATOMS: atom_id res chain seq x y z
N ARG A 1 0.12 -16.06 23.55
CA ARG A 1 1.25 -15.17 23.91
C ARG A 1 1.25 -14.95 25.44
N THR A 2 1.57 -15.96 26.24
CA THR A 2 1.45 -15.87 27.72
C THR A 2 2.58 -16.58 28.47
N ARG A 3 3.47 -17.28 27.77
CA ARG A 3 4.68 -17.91 28.33
C ARG A 3 5.85 -17.74 27.37
N ALA A 4 7.07 -17.96 27.86
CA ALA A 4 8.29 -17.89 27.05
C ALA A 4 8.18 -18.81 25.83
N GLY A 5 8.32 -18.22 24.64
CA GLY A 5 8.32 -18.92 23.36
C GLY A 5 9.72 -18.95 22.76
N LYS A 6 9.95 -19.90 21.86
CA LYS A 6 11.14 -19.93 21.01
C LYS A 6 10.72 -19.59 19.59
N CYS A 7 11.49 -18.75 18.91
CA CYS A 7 11.29 -18.41 17.50
C CYS A 7 12.57 -18.79 16.75
N PHE A 8 12.44 -19.67 15.76
CA PHE A 8 13.54 -20.03 14.88
C PHE A 8 13.38 -19.26 13.58
N ARG A 9 14.31 -18.34 13.31
CA ARG A 9 14.36 -17.56 12.07
C ARG A 9 15.28 -18.29 11.09
N LEU A 10 14.81 -18.54 9.87
CA LEU A 10 15.57 -19.26 8.84
C LEU A 10 16.52 -18.35 8.04
N TYR A 11 17.02 -17.29 8.67
CA TYR A 11 17.93 -16.31 8.07
C TYR A 11 18.97 -15.84 9.10
N SER A 12 20.12 -15.34 8.64
CA SER A 12 21.19 -14.88 9.52
C SER A 12 20.87 -13.52 10.17
N GLU A 13 21.51 -13.25 11.30
CA GLU A 13 21.32 -11.97 12.02
C GLU A 13 21.73 -10.76 11.18
N ALA A 14 22.80 -10.89 10.38
CA ALA A 14 23.24 -9.84 9.46
C ALA A 14 22.17 -9.48 8.41
N ILE A 15 21.38 -10.46 7.94
CA ILE A 15 20.27 -10.22 7.01
C ILE A 15 19.14 -9.47 7.72
N PHE A 16 18.86 -9.83 8.98
CA PHE A 16 17.83 -9.16 9.79
C PHE A 16 18.14 -7.68 10.04
N THR A 17 19.40 -7.35 10.35
CA THR A 17 19.80 -5.99 10.73
C THR A 17 20.14 -5.11 9.54
N GLY A 18 20.64 -5.69 8.44
CA GLY A 18 21.12 -4.93 7.29
C GLY A 18 20.20 -4.93 6.05
N LEU A 19 19.49 -6.04 5.79
CA LEU A 19 18.78 -6.23 4.52
C LEU A 19 17.26 -6.04 4.65
N LEU A 20 16.69 -6.39 5.80
CA LEU A 20 15.24 -6.29 6.00
C LEU A 20 14.86 -4.85 6.35
N PRO A 21 13.89 -4.24 5.63
CA PRO A 21 13.35 -2.96 6.04
C PRO A 21 12.63 -3.11 7.39
N PRO A 22 12.75 -2.13 8.30
CA PRO A 22 12.13 -2.19 9.63
C PRO A 22 10.61 -2.14 9.57
N VAL A 23 10.06 -1.55 8.50
CA VAL A 23 8.63 -1.42 8.25
C VAL A 23 8.36 -1.79 6.80
N THR A 24 7.27 -2.52 6.58
CA THR A 24 6.80 -2.81 5.22
C THR A 24 6.20 -1.57 4.60
N VAL A 25 6.48 -1.32 3.32
CA VAL A 25 5.82 -0.27 2.50
C VAL A 25 4.29 -0.32 2.70
N PRO A 26 3.55 0.79 2.71
CA PRO A 26 2.10 0.74 2.85
C PRO A 26 1.43 0.05 1.65
N GLU A 27 0.27 -0.56 1.89
CA GLU A 27 -0.48 -1.31 0.88
C GLU A 27 -0.91 -0.45 -0.32
N ILE A 28 -1.29 0.80 -0.05
CA ILE A 28 -1.71 1.78 -1.06
C ILE A 28 -0.63 2.09 -2.10
N GLN A 29 0.65 1.88 -1.77
CA GLN A 29 1.77 2.08 -2.68
C GLN A 29 2.18 0.82 -3.44
N ARG A 30 1.61 -0.35 -3.13
CA ARG A 30 1.99 -1.65 -3.71
C ARG A 30 0.93 -2.29 -4.60
N MET A 31 -0.32 -1.85 -4.52
CA MET A 31 -1.45 -2.49 -5.18
C MET A 31 -2.12 -1.58 -6.22
N ASN A 32 -2.90 -2.18 -7.12
CA ASN A 32 -3.73 -1.43 -8.06
C ASN A 32 -4.84 -0.68 -7.30
N LEU A 33 -5.02 0.59 -7.63
CA LEU A 33 -5.90 1.50 -6.89
C LEU A 33 -7.33 1.55 -7.43
N SER A 34 -7.69 0.79 -8.47
CA SER A 34 -8.98 0.89 -9.17
C SER A 34 -10.17 0.75 -8.22
N THR A 35 -10.14 -0.23 -7.32
CA THR A 35 -11.21 -0.43 -6.32
C THR A 35 -11.31 0.73 -5.34
N VAL A 36 -10.17 1.28 -4.91
CA VAL A 36 -10.13 2.41 -3.96
C VAL A 36 -10.63 3.69 -4.63
N ILE A 37 -10.21 3.95 -5.88
CA ILE A 37 -10.67 5.10 -6.67
C ILE A 37 -12.17 5.02 -6.92
N LEU A 38 -12.70 3.83 -7.26
CA LEU A 38 -14.14 3.63 -7.40
C LEU A 38 -14.88 3.99 -6.11
N TYR A 39 -14.38 3.50 -4.96
CA TYR A 39 -14.99 3.81 -3.66
C TYR A 39 -14.97 5.31 -3.35
N ILE A 40 -13.82 5.97 -3.56
CA ILE A 40 -13.69 7.43 -3.36
C ILE A 40 -14.66 8.19 -4.28
N LYS A 41 -14.84 7.72 -5.53
CA LYS A 41 -15.79 8.30 -6.47
C LYS A 41 -17.24 8.11 -6.01
N CYS A 42 -17.58 6.93 -5.50
CA CYS A 42 -18.90 6.64 -4.93
C CYS A 42 -19.20 7.50 -3.68
N CYS A 43 -18.18 7.85 -2.90
CA CYS A 43 -18.31 8.77 -1.77
C CYS A 43 -18.55 10.24 -2.20
N GLY A 44 -18.54 10.55 -3.50
CA GLY A 44 -18.82 11.88 -4.02
C GLY A 44 -17.61 12.80 -4.14
N VAL A 45 -16.39 12.28 -3.94
CA VAL A 45 -15.16 13.05 -4.15
C VAL A 45 -14.84 13.08 -5.63
N SER A 46 -14.86 14.28 -6.22
CA SER A 46 -14.58 14.48 -7.64
C SER A 46 -13.09 14.49 -7.96
N ASP A 47 -12.28 15.07 -7.07
CA ASP A 47 -10.83 15.17 -7.16
C ASP A 47 -10.12 14.11 -6.31
N VAL A 48 -9.68 13.05 -6.99
CA VAL A 48 -8.96 11.93 -6.37
C VAL A 48 -7.46 12.21 -6.25
N VAL A 49 -6.92 13.15 -7.04
CA VAL A 49 -5.49 13.49 -7.05
C VAL A 49 -5.17 14.46 -5.91
N GLY A 50 -6.08 15.39 -5.62
CA GLY A 50 -5.99 16.31 -4.48
C GLY A 50 -6.51 15.73 -3.16
N PHE A 51 -6.93 14.46 -3.12
CA PHE A 51 -7.43 13.86 -1.89
C PHE A 51 -6.28 13.64 -0.89
N GLU A 52 -6.45 14.13 0.34
CA GLU A 52 -5.45 14.00 1.42
C GLU A 52 -5.41 12.57 1.95
N LEU A 53 -4.72 11.69 1.22
CA LEU A 53 -4.38 10.34 1.67
C LEU A 53 -3.24 10.41 2.69
N LEU A 54 -3.31 9.55 3.72
CA LEU A 54 -2.28 9.45 4.75
C LEU A 54 -0.88 9.22 4.17
N ASP A 55 -0.80 8.31 3.21
CA ASP A 55 0.38 8.06 2.37
C ASP A 55 -0.07 8.13 0.92
N PRO A 56 0.15 9.26 0.21
CA PRO A 56 -0.30 9.36 -1.16
C PRO A 56 0.46 8.36 -2.05
N PRO A 57 -0.25 7.63 -2.93
CA PRO A 57 0.38 6.80 -3.94
C PRO A 57 1.06 7.67 -5.00
N THR A 58 1.86 7.05 -5.87
CA THR A 58 2.47 7.77 -7.00
C THR A 58 1.38 8.29 -7.94
N THR A 59 1.56 9.50 -8.46
CA THR A 59 0.60 10.14 -9.39
C THR A 59 0.34 9.30 -10.64
N LEU A 60 1.34 8.52 -11.07
CA LEU A 60 1.23 7.56 -12.15
C LEU A 60 0.24 6.43 -11.81
N ALA A 61 0.36 5.81 -10.64
CA ALA A 61 -0.52 4.72 -10.22
C ALA A 61 -1.98 5.18 -10.10
N THR A 62 -2.22 6.38 -9.57
CA THR A 62 -3.57 6.95 -9.49
C THR A 62 -4.16 7.20 -10.88
N ARG A 63 -3.34 7.68 -11.82
CA ARG A 63 -3.77 7.95 -13.20
C ARG A 63 -4.05 6.67 -13.98
N GLU A 64 -3.23 5.64 -13.80
CA GLU A 64 -3.42 4.33 -14.41
C GLU A 64 -4.71 3.68 -13.91
N ALA A 65 -4.92 3.64 -12.58
CA ALA A 65 -6.15 3.11 -12.00
C ALA A 65 -7.40 3.90 -12.41
N MET A 66 -7.30 5.22 -12.62
CA MET A 66 -8.40 6.01 -13.18
C MET A 66 -8.69 5.65 -14.64
N ARG A 67 -7.64 5.37 -15.44
CA ARG A 67 -7.80 4.91 -16.82
C ARG A 67 -8.47 3.54 -16.89
N ASP A 68 -8.07 2.61 -16.02
CA ASP A 68 -8.64 1.26 -15.94
C ASP A 68 -10.17 1.33 -15.74
N LEU A 69 -10.64 2.27 -14.92
CA LEU A 69 -12.06 2.49 -14.62
C LEU A 69 -12.90 3.05 -15.78
N ILE A 70 -12.29 3.75 -16.75
CA ILE A 70 -12.99 4.40 -17.87
C ILE A 70 -13.09 3.46 -19.09
N VAL A 71 -12.24 2.43 -19.14
CA VAL A 71 -12.13 1.50 -20.28
C VAL A 71 -13.15 0.34 -20.19
N PHE A 72 -13.87 0.22 -19.08
CA PHE A 72 -15.05 -0.66 -18.94
C PHE A 72 -16.35 0.12 -19.15
#